data_AF-A0A9X2MDP8-F1
#
_entry.id   AF-A0A9X2MDP8-F1
#
_cell.length_a   1.000
_cell.length_b   1.000
_cell.length_c   1.000
_cell.angle_alpha   90.00
_cell.angle_beta   90.00
_cell.angle_gamma   90.00
#
_symmetry.space_group_name_H-M   'P 1'
#
loop_
_entity.id
_entity.type
_entity.pdbx_description
1 polymer ?
#
loop_
_entity_poly.entity_id
_entity_poly.type
_entity_poly.pdbx_seq_one_letter_code
_entity_poly.pdbx_strand_id
1 'polypeptide(L)'
;MYTNITEAFKIANSKITKNYESRITIGDTILTNDDVINISFNSMLKNDNAFSVGNCISTTCTLTFITPNSIIDTSKQVKIEFGLLLENGLYEYVPYGVFNIANESETDTTTTFTMYDNIVKLDIPYIDEDNLTTYDKLLRIQNQTGVEIHEDVFELIATNSKQIKIDGYSCREVLGLMASLVLGDVSCTRDGQITIKTFKKDDTPNYKHTFTIDDYLNLSYEKDIFKIKTLRVIWEDRDSMEFNIHDTGKVVEINNPLFSQKMYENGNAYWGDDMLIYAPYLEFKGYSMNFGGNILADLGDDVLITNKKGDSFNSYIHNMNINYNGTFNMIIGASGETDTTNSTTAKTEEESEIERTNLEIDKISENIVKLKGHKKVSNVSSNDSSYMVMGDLLICWGSVTFSSITASTRLTQSVTFPKKFAFMPFVSVSDNTSYANQVITTVGDIELSGCNVGLYTASSSVTSKKIFWLAIGNKHSSV
;
A
#
# COMPACT_ATOMS: atom_id res chain seq x y z
N MET A 1 -21.77 1.18 -2.93
CA MET A 1 -22.56 0.08 -2.35
C MET A 1 -22.33 -1.19 -3.14
N TYR A 2 -21.65 -2.13 -2.50
CA TYR A 2 -21.55 -3.52 -2.92
C TYR A 2 -22.93 -4.21 -2.92
N THR A 3 -23.31 -4.85 -4.03
CA THR A 3 -24.68 -5.37 -4.25
C THR A 3 -24.77 -6.89 -4.37
N ASN A 4 -23.64 -7.59 -4.49
CA ASN A 4 -23.61 -9.05 -4.63
C ASN A 4 -23.73 -9.74 -3.27
N ILE A 5 -24.91 -9.62 -2.67
CA ILE A 5 -25.26 -10.14 -1.34
C ILE A 5 -26.63 -10.81 -1.36
N THR A 6 -26.86 -11.76 -0.46
CA THR A 6 -28.16 -12.41 -0.32
C THR A 6 -29.18 -11.51 0.37
N GLU A 7 -30.47 -11.86 0.22
CA GLU A 7 -31.54 -11.18 0.97
C GLU A 7 -31.41 -11.44 2.49
N ALA A 8 -30.92 -12.62 2.87
CA ALA A 8 -30.66 -12.95 4.28
C ALA A 8 -29.59 -12.03 4.88
N PHE A 9 -28.57 -11.68 4.10
CA PHE A 9 -27.57 -10.69 4.51
C PHE A 9 -28.20 -9.32 4.75
N LYS A 10 -29.05 -8.82 3.85
CA LYS A 10 -29.71 -7.52 4.03
C LYS A 10 -30.53 -7.48 5.32
N ILE A 11 -31.29 -8.54 5.58
CA ILE A 11 -32.06 -8.70 6.82
C ILE A 11 -31.15 -8.74 8.05
N ALA A 12 -30.01 -9.44 7.99
CA ALA A 12 -29.05 -9.47 9.09
C ALA A 12 -28.41 -8.09 9.31
N ASN A 13 -28.07 -7.36 8.24
CA ASN A 13 -27.41 -6.06 8.31
C ASN A 13 -28.35 -4.94 8.78
N SER A 14 -29.67 -5.12 8.69
CA SER A 14 -30.65 -4.18 9.27
C SER A 14 -30.89 -4.38 10.77
N LYS A 15 -30.32 -5.43 11.40
CA LYS A 15 -30.48 -5.66 12.84
C LYS A 15 -29.60 -4.73 13.65
N ILE A 16 -30.06 -4.36 14.85
CA ILE A 16 -29.31 -3.54 15.81
C ILE A 16 -28.05 -4.31 16.28
N THR A 17 -28.21 -5.59 16.60
CA THR A 17 -27.09 -6.46 17.00
C THR A 17 -26.63 -7.27 15.80
N LYS A 18 -25.35 -7.12 15.46
CA LYS A 18 -24.71 -7.78 14.32
C LYS A 18 -23.48 -8.53 14.84
N ASN A 19 -23.33 -9.78 14.42
CA ASN A 19 -22.15 -10.58 14.73
C ASN A 19 -21.28 -10.66 13.48
N TYR A 20 -20.08 -10.11 13.60
CA TYR A 20 -19.15 -10.00 12.50
C TYR A 20 -18.03 -11.03 12.62
N GLU A 21 -17.47 -11.40 11.47
CA GLU A 21 -16.27 -12.21 11.33
C GLU A 21 -15.29 -11.47 10.42
N SER A 22 -13.98 -11.71 10.57
CA SER A 22 -12.98 -11.23 9.63
C SER A 22 -12.28 -12.41 8.98
N ARG A 23 -11.92 -12.24 7.71
CA ARG A 23 -11.06 -13.17 7.00
C ARG A 23 -10.04 -12.39 6.21
N ILE A 24 -8.77 -12.56 6.58
CA ILE A 24 -7.65 -11.89 5.94
C ILE A 24 -6.78 -12.95 5.28
N THR A 25 -6.59 -12.83 3.96
CA THR A 25 -5.78 -13.77 3.19
C THR A 25 -4.48 -13.10 2.74
N ILE A 26 -3.34 -13.73 3.04
CA ILE A 26 -1.99 -13.28 2.69
C ILE A 26 -1.20 -14.46 2.15
N GLY A 27 -1.15 -14.60 0.81
CA GLY A 27 -0.62 -15.81 0.19
C GLY A 27 -1.41 -17.04 0.64
N ASP A 28 -0.74 -17.99 1.31
CA ASP A 28 -1.35 -19.20 1.86
C ASP A 28 -1.83 -19.03 3.32
N THR A 29 -1.52 -17.90 3.95
CA THR A 29 -1.92 -17.61 5.33
C THR A 29 -3.33 -17.02 5.36
N ILE A 30 -4.18 -17.55 6.24
CA ILE A 30 -5.52 -17.03 6.52
C ILE A 30 -5.59 -16.68 8.01
N LEU A 31 -5.97 -15.44 8.30
CA LEU A 31 -6.23 -14.95 9.66
C LEU A 31 -7.73 -14.75 9.84
N THR A 32 -8.26 -15.16 10.99
CA THR A 32 -9.67 -14.95 11.39
C THR A 32 -9.77 -14.00 12.59
N ASN A 33 -10.98 -13.75 13.11
CA ASN A 33 -11.13 -12.94 14.32
C ASN A 33 -10.31 -13.41 15.53
N ASP A 34 -10.04 -14.71 15.64
CA ASP A 34 -9.26 -15.25 16.76
C ASP A 34 -7.78 -14.79 16.67
N ASP A 35 -7.30 -14.49 15.47
CA ASP A 35 -5.95 -13.99 15.22
C ASP A 35 -5.89 -12.45 15.20
N VAL A 36 -6.97 -11.80 14.78
CA VAL A 36 -7.02 -10.35 14.53
C VAL A 36 -7.28 -9.58 15.82
N ILE A 37 -6.40 -8.63 16.11
CA ILE A 37 -6.56 -7.71 17.25
C ILE A 37 -7.28 -6.44 16.81
N ASN A 38 -6.86 -5.86 15.68
CA ASN A 38 -7.45 -4.64 15.16
C ASN A 38 -7.25 -4.51 13.65
N ILE A 39 -8.26 -3.98 12.96
CA ILE A 39 -8.14 -3.51 11.58
C ILE A 39 -8.64 -2.07 11.54
N SER A 40 -7.82 -1.13 11.10
CA SER A 40 -8.23 0.25 10.90
C SER A 40 -8.10 0.67 9.44
N PHE A 41 -9.08 1.40 8.95
CA PHE A 41 -9.07 1.99 7.61
C PHE A 41 -9.17 3.50 7.73
N ASN A 42 -8.39 4.20 6.93
CA ASN A 42 -8.52 5.62 6.68
C ASN A 42 -8.66 5.83 5.18
N SER A 43 -9.88 6.20 4.77
CA SER A 43 -10.32 6.31 3.39
C SER A 43 -10.89 7.70 3.15
N MET A 44 -10.50 8.32 2.05
CA MET A 44 -10.90 9.68 1.71
C MET A 44 -10.89 9.88 0.20
N LEU A 45 -11.91 10.56 -0.32
CA LEU A 45 -11.97 11.04 -1.70
C LEU A 45 -11.42 12.47 -1.83
N LYS A 46 -11.26 13.22 -0.73
CA LYS A 46 -10.88 14.64 -0.74
C LYS A 46 -9.90 14.92 0.40
N ASN A 47 -8.81 15.63 0.12
CA ASN A 47 -7.72 15.90 1.08
C ASN A 47 -8.02 17.04 2.07
N ASP A 48 -8.91 17.96 1.72
CA ASP A 48 -9.12 19.20 2.45
C ASP A 48 -10.57 19.39 2.94
N ASN A 49 -10.76 20.40 3.79
CA ASN A 49 -12.10 20.88 4.16
C ASN A 49 -12.82 21.58 2.99
N ALA A 50 -12.08 22.01 1.96
CA ALA A 50 -12.63 22.57 0.75
C ALA A 50 -13.08 21.48 -0.22
N PHE A 51 -14.11 21.76 -1.02
CA PHE A 51 -14.54 20.86 -2.08
C PHE A 51 -13.53 20.86 -3.23
N SER A 52 -13.08 19.68 -3.64
CA SER A 52 -12.26 19.45 -4.83
C SER A 52 -12.73 18.19 -5.57
N VAL A 53 -12.31 18.04 -6.83
CA VAL A 53 -12.55 16.85 -7.66
C VAL A 53 -11.25 16.36 -8.29
N GLY A 54 -11.25 15.24 -9.00
CA GLY A 54 -10.04 14.70 -9.62
C GLY A 54 -8.99 14.23 -8.63
N ASN A 55 -9.38 14.01 -7.37
CA ASN A 55 -8.48 13.47 -6.37
C ASN A 55 -8.25 11.97 -6.62
N CYS A 56 -7.09 11.47 -6.21
CA CYS A 56 -6.71 10.07 -6.36
C CYS A 56 -5.92 9.63 -5.12
N ILE A 57 -6.63 9.38 -4.03
CA ILE A 57 -6.04 9.19 -2.69
C ILE A 57 -6.14 7.71 -2.32
N SER A 58 -5.01 7.14 -1.88
CA SER A 58 -4.96 5.75 -1.42
C SER A 58 -5.64 5.60 -0.06
N THR A 59 -6.49 4.58 0.07
CA THR A 59 -6.91 4.12 1.39
C THR A 59 -5.74 3.50 2.12
N THR A 60 -5.53 3.93 3.36
CA THR A 60 -4.58 3.30 4.29
C THR A 60 -5.32 2.28 5.14
N CYS A 61 -4.76 1.09 5.28
CA CYS A 61 -5.21 0.09 6.23
C CYS A 61 -4.08 -0.28 7.20
N THR A 62 -4.38 -0.35 8.49
CA THR A 62 -3.47 -0.91 9.50
C THR A 62 -4.09 -2.17 10.08
N LEU A 63 -3.39 -3.30 9.92
CA LEU A 63 -3.80 -4.60 10.41
C LEU A 63 -2.87 -5.02 11.55
N THR A 64 -3.41 -5.28 12.73
CA THR A 64 -2.67 -5.81 13.88
C THR A 64 -3.26 -7.17 14.26
N PHE A 65 -2.41 -8.18 14.39
CA PHE A 65 -2.80 -9.57 14.64
C PHE A 65 -1.74 -10.28 15.48
N ILE A 66 -2.11 -11.43 16.05
CA ILE A 66 -1.21 -12.29 16.82
C ILE A 66 -0.16 -12.87 15.87
N THR A 67 1.12 -12.74 16.21
CA THR A 67 2.22 -13.23 15.36
C THR A 67 2.09 -14.75 15.17
N PRO A 68 1.90 -15.25 13.94
CA PRO A 68 1.79 -16.67 13.70
C PRO A 68 3.17 -17.34 13.77
N ASN A 69 3.18 -18.64 14.06
CA ASN A 69 4.42 -19.43 14.06
C ASN A 69 5.00 -19.65 12.65
N SER A 70 4.23 -19.36 11.60
CA SER A 70 4.63 -19.49 10.20
C SER A 70 5.09 -18.16 9.63
N ILE A 71 6.10 -18.20 8.75
CA ILE A 71 6.56 -17.02 8.01
C ILE A 71 5.44 -16.52 7.09
N ILE A 72 5.13 -15.23 7.15
CA ILE A 72 4.23 -14.56 6.21
C ILE A 72 5.04 -14.04 5.02
N ASP A 73 4.60 -14.34 3.80
CA ASP A 73 5.17 -13.76 2.59
C ASP A 73 4.65 -12.33 2.39
N THR A 74 5.41 -11.35 2.86
CA THR A 74 5.06 -9.92 2.79
C THR A 74 5.12 -9.33 1.39
N SER A 75 5.56 -10.11 0.39
CA SER A 75 5.46 -9.71 -1.03
C SER A 75 4.05 -9.91 -1.60
N LYS A 76 3.17 -10.65 -0.91
CA LYS A 76 1.79 -10.90 -1.33
C LYS A 76 0.86 -9.77 -0.92
N GLN A 77 -0.17 -9.56 -1.74
CA GLN A 77 -1.26 -8.67 -1.38
C GLN A 77 -2.11 -9.26 -0.26
N VAL A 78 -2.62 -8.39 0.59
CA VAL A 78 -3.52 -8.71 1.69
C VAL A 78 -4.95 -8.48 1.21
N LYS A 79 -5.76 -9.53 1.18
CA LYS A 79 -7.19 -9.43 0.88
C LYS A 79 -7.96 -9.43 2.19
N ILE A 80 -8.83 -8.45 2.38
CA ILE A 80 -9.67 -8.35 3.58
C ILE A 80 -11.12 -8.61 3.19
N GLU A 81 -11.78 -9.47 3.95
CA GLU A 81 -13.20 -9.76 3.85
C GLU A 81 -13.84 -9.68 5.24
N PHE A 82 -15.09 -9.24 5.29
CA PHE A 82 -15.89 -9.25 6.52
C PHE A 82 -17.11 -10.15 6.35
N GLY A 83 -17.30 -11.04 7.31
CA GLY A 83 -18.46 -11.91 7.43
C GLY A 83 -19.55 -11.30 8.29
N LEU A 84 -20.81 -11.52 7.91
CA LEU A 84 -21.97 -11.26 8.76
C LEU A 84 -22.72 -12.57 9.04
N LEU A 85 -23.01 -12.82 10.32
CA LEU A 85 -23.76 -14.01 10.73
C LEU A 85 -25.21 -13.92 10.28
N LEU A 86 -25.65 -14.92 9.51
CA LEU A 86 -27.02 -15.06 9.03
C LEU A 86 -27.88 -15.86 10.03
N GLU A 87 -29.20 -15.86 9.83
CA GLU A 87 -30.14 -16.60 10.70
C GLU A 87 -29.95 -18.12 10.68
N ASN A 88 -29.38 -18.66 9.59
CA ASN A 88 -29.06 -20.07 9.47
C ASN A 88 -27.77 -20.47 10.24
N GLY A 89 -27.11 -19.52 10.90
CA GLY A 89 -25.89 -19.76 11.67
C GLY A 89 -24.59 -19.76 10.84
N LEU A 90 -24.65 -19.43 9.55
CA LEU A 90 -23.48 -19.31 8.68
C LEU A 90 -23.09 -17.85 8.47
N TYR A 91 -21.81 -17.61 8.23
CA TYR A 91 -21.30 -16.30 7.82
C TYR A 91 -21.34 -16.16 6.30
N GLU A 92 -21.89 -15.05 5.82
CA GLU A 92 -21.73 -14.59 4.44
C GLU A 92 -20.69 -13.47 4.41
N TYR A 93 -19.65 -13.66 3.59
CA TYR A 93 -18.51 -12.76 3.50
C TYR A 93 -18.65 -11.79 2.33
N VAL A 94 -18.26 -10.54 2.58
CA VAL A 94 -18.12 -9.52 1.54
C VAL A 94 -16.66 -9.06 1.47
N PRO A 95 -16.09 -8.84 0.27
CA PRO A 95 -14.78 -8.24 0.15
C PRO A 95 -14.79 -6.82 0.68
N TYR A 96 -13.65 -6.38 1.19
CA TYR A 96 -13.45 -5.04 1.76
C TYR A 96 -12.17 -4.36 1.31
N GLY A 97 -11.42 -4.98 0.38
CA GLY A 97 -10.27 -4.36 -0.26
C GLY A 97 -9.10 -5.31 -0.45
N VAL A 98 -8.21 -4.89 -1.34
CA VAL A 98 -6.93 -5.55 -1.64
C VAL A 98 -5.82 -4.54 -1.38
N PHE A 99 -4.88 -4.91 -0.53
CA PHE A 99 -3.87 -4.00 0.01
C PHE A 99 -2.45 -4.52 -0.19
N ASN A 100 -1.51 -3.59 -0.28
CA ASN A 100 -0.08 -3.81 -0.47
C ASN A 100 0.66 -3.41 0.80
N ILE A 101 1.43 -4.34 1.38
CA ILE A 101 2.19 -4.11 2.61
C ILE A 101 3.31 -3.11 2.31
N ALA A 102 3.30 -1.98 3.02
CA ALA A 102 4.31 -0.94 2.90
C ALA A 102 5.30 -0.98 4.07
N ASN A 103 4.78 -1.15 5.29
CA ASN A 103 5.57 -1.26 6.50
C ASN A 103 5.09 -2.41 7.37
N GLU A 104 6.03 -3.02 8.08
CA GLU A 104 5.83 -4.09 9.03
C GLU A 104 6.54 -3.76 10.33
N SER A 105 5.88 -4.06 11.44
CA SER A 105 6.48 -4.05 12.77
C SER A 105 6.03 -5.28 13.55
N GLU A 106 6.96 -5.90 14.26
CA GLU A 106 6.72 -7.14 15.00
C GLU A 106 7.19 -6.97 16.46
N THR A 107 6.43 -7.55 17.38
CA THR A 107 6.80 -7.79 18.77
C THR A 107 6.76 -9.29 19.04
N ASP A 108 7.20 -9.73 20.23
CA ASP A 108 7.16 -11.14 20.66
C ASP A 108 5.77 -11.80 20.56
N THR A 109 4.68 -11.02 20.47
CA THR A 109 3.29 -11.53 20.45
C THR A 109 2.44 -11.02 19.29
N THR A 110 2.79 -9.89 18.67
CA THR A 110 1.92 -9.23 17.68
C THR A 110 2.69 -8.72 16.48
N THR A 111 2.08 -8.85 15.30
CA THR A 111 2.54 -8.25 14.06
C THR A 111 1.59 -7.14 13.64
N THR A 112 2.12 -6.04 13.13
CA THR A 112 1.34 -4.92 12.58
C THR A 112 1.83 -4.56 11.19
N PHE A 113 0.90 -4.60 10.23
CA PHE A 113 1.12 -4.12 8.86
C PHE A 113 0.45 -2.77 8.67
N THR A 114 1.19 -1.82 8.10
CA THR A 114 0.63 -0.63 7.46
C THR A 114 0.68 -0.84 5.95
N MET A 115 -0.47 -0.69 5.31
CA MET A 115 -0.67 -1.09 3.93
C MET A 115 -1.62 -0.15 3.20
N TYR A 116 -1.52 -0.13 1.88
CA TYR A 116 -2.28 0.78 1.02
C TYR A 116 -2.97 0.01 -0.10
N ASP A 117 -4.13 0.51 -0.54
CA ASP A 117 -4.82 -0.04 -1.69
C ASP A 117 -3.98 0.07 -2.98
N ASN A 118 -4.49 -0.45 -4.10
CA ASN A 118 -3.74 -0.48 -5.36
C ASN A 118 -3.45 0.90 -5.96
N ILE A 119 -4.06 1.98 -5.46
CA ILE A 119 -3.75 3.34 -5.92
C ILE A 119 -2.27 3.66 -5.63
N VAL A 120 -1.65 3.07 -4.59
CA VAL A 120 -0.21 3.26 -4.28
C VAL A 120 0.72 2.85 -5.43
N LYS A 121 0.26 1.98 -6.33
CA LYS A 121 1.05 1.52 -7.48
C LYS A 121 1.02 2.50 -8.66
N LEU A 122 0.16 3.53 -8.59
CA LEU A 122 0.00 4.52 -9.65
C LEU A 122 1.05 5.65 -9.57
N ASP A 123 1.89 5.66 -8.53
CA ASP A 123 2.99 6.62 -8.32
C ASP A 123 4.21 6.33 -9.21
N ILE A 124 3.95 6.10 -10.49
CA ILE A 124 4.96 5.94 -11.54
C ILE A 124 4.73 6.99 -12.63
N PRO A 125 5.80 7.45 -13.31
CA PRO A 125 5.68 8.32 -14.48
C PRO A 125 4.65 7.80 -15.49
N TYR A 126 3.74 8.66 -15.91
CA TYR A 126 2.94 8.40 -17.11
C TYR A 126 3.78 8.75 -18.34
N ILE A 127 3.71 7.91 -19.38
CA ILE A 127 4.42 8.12 -20.65
C ILE A 127 3.38 8.06 -21.76
N ASP A 128 3.12 9.19 -22.39
CA ASP A 128 2.19 9.30 -23.51
C ASP A 128 2.90 8.99 -24.83
N GLU A 129 2.40 8.02 -25.60
CA GLU A 129 2.88 7.72 -26.94
C GLU A 129 1.94 8.35 -27.97
N ASP A 130 2.39 9.40 -28.67
CA ASP A 130 1.70 10.04 -29.81
C ASP A 130 0.21 10.38 -29.59
N ASN A 131 -0.09 11.22 -28.58
CA ASN A 131 -1.41 11.80 -28.34
C ASN A 131 -2.53 10.74 -28.21
N LEU A 132 -2.38 9.78 -27.30
CA LEU A 132 -3.39 8.74 -27.09
C LEU A 132 -4.79 9.31 -26.80
N THR A 133 -5.85 8.59 -27.17
CA THR A 133 -7.21 8.90 -26.71
C THR A 133 -7.33 8.66 -25.20
N THR A 134 -8.30 9.27 -24.52
CA THR A 134 -8.53 9.02 -23.07
C THR A 134 -8.72 7.54 -22.76
N TYR A 135 -9.41 6.79 -23.63
CA TYR A 135 -9.56 5.34 -23.54
C TYR A 135 -8.21 4.62 -23.62
N ASP A 136 -7.38 4.95 -24.61
CA ASP A 136 -6.06 4.34 -24.78
C ASP A 136 -5.09 4.71 -23.64
N LYS A 137 -5.23 5.91 -23.07
CA LYS A 137 -4.50 6.35 -21.87
C LYS A 137 -4.87 5.48 -20.66
N LEU A 138 -6.15 5.13 -20.47
CA LEU A 138 -6.55 4.18 -19.41
C LEU A 138 -5.89 2.81 -19.61
N LEU A 139 -5.95 2.24 -20.82
CA LEU A 139 -5.27 0.98 -21.14
C LEU A 139 -3.76 1.05 -20.92
N ARG A 140 -3.14 2.18 -21.27
CA ARG A 140 -1.72 2.44 -21.03
C ARG A 140 -1.39 2.41 -19.55
N ILE A 141 -2.16 3.11 -18.73
CA ILE A 141 -1.97 3.15 -17.27
C ILE A 141 -2.10 1.74 -16.68
N GLN A 142 -3.11 0.98 -17.10
CA GLN A 142 -3.28 -0.41 -16.68
C GLN A 142 -2.06 -1.26 -17.04
N ASN A 143 -1.54 -1.14 -18.26
CA ASN A 143 -0.37 -1.91 -18.72
C ASN A 143 0.94 -1.50 -18.01
N GLN A 144 1.13 -0.20 -17.72
CA GLN A 144 2.32 0.31 -17.04
C GLN A 144 2.36 -0.04 -15.56
N THR A 145 1.20 0.05 -14.88
CA THR A 145 1.10 -0.12 -13.42
C THR A 145 0.80 -1.55 -13.02
N GLY A 146 0.23 -2.35 -13.93
CA GLY A 146 -0.31 -3.68 -13.63
C GLY A 146 -1.58 -3.63 -12.75
N VAL A 147 -2.18 -2.46 -12.56
CA VAL A 147 -3.44 -2.29 -11.82
C VAL A 147 -4.59 -2.26 -12.80
N GLU A 148 -5.57 -3.14 -12.60
CA GLU A 148 -6.75 -3.20 -13.43
C GLU A 148 -7.67 -2.00 -13.21
N ILE A 149 -8.25 -1.49 -14.29
CA ILE A 149 -9.24 -0.42 -14.29
C ILE A 149 -10.61 -1.06 -14.50
N HIS A 150 -11.55 -0.74 -13.63
CA HIS A 150 -12.90 -1.29 -13.69
C HIS A 150 -13.64 -0.78 -14.94
N GLU A 151 -14.53 -1.61 -15.51
CA GLU A 151 -15.20 -1.34 -16.79
C GLU A 151 -16.03 -0.04 -16.80
N ASP A 152 -16.59 0.33 -15.65
CA ASP A 152 -17.35 1.57 -15.44
C ASP A 152 -16.54 2.83 -15.78
N VAL A 153 -15.23 2.83 -15.53
CA VAL A 153 -14.33 3.96 -15.84
C VAL A 153 -14.23 4.16 -17.34
N PHE A 154 -14.14 3.05 -18.09
CA PHE A 154 -14.12 3.11 -19.55
C PHE A 154 -15.44 3.63 -20.09
N GLU A 155 -16.58 3.16 -19.59
CA GLU A 155 -17.90 3.69 -20.01
C GLU A 155 -18.03 5.19 -19.69
N LEU A 156 -17.53 5.61 -18.53
CA LEU A 156 -17.63 6.98 -18.04
C LEU A 156 -16.73 7.97 -18.80
N ILE A 157 -15.54 7.54 -19.25
CA ILE A 157 -14.54 8.41 -19.89
C ILE A 157 -14.50 8.25 -21.42
N ALA A 158 -14.95 7.12 -21.99
CA ALA A 158 -14.80 6.81 -23.42
C ALA A 158 -15.54 7.78 -24.37
N THR A 159 -16.47 8.59 -23.88
CA THR A 159 -17.13 9.66 -24.64
C THR A 159 -16.16 10.77 -25.05
N ASN A 160 -15.03 10.88 -24.35
CA ASN A 160 -14.04 11.94 -24.51
C ASN A 160 -12.87 11.50 -25.40
N SER A 161 -13.14 11.26 -26.68
CA SER A 161 -12.20 10.65 -27.64
C SER A 161 -11.11 11.59 -28.19
N LYS A 162 -10.87 12.75 -27.56
CA LYS A 162 -9.84 13.68 -28.05
C LYS A 162 -8.44 13.17 -27.71
N GLN A 163 -7.57 13.27 -28.72
CA GLN A 163 -6.15 12.99 -28.63
C GLN A 163 -5.42 14.23 -28.08
N ILE A 164 -5.24 14.28 -26.76
CA ILE A 164 -4.52 15.36 -26.07
C ILE A 164 -3.23 14.78 -25.51
N LYS A 165 -2.09 15.38 -25.84
CA LYS A 165 -0.80 14.98 -25.25
C LYS A 165 -0.78 15.36 -23.77
N ILE A 166 -0.29 14.46 -22.92
CA ILE A 166 -0.02 14.79 -21.53
C ILE A 166 1.30 14.18 -21.05
N ASP A 167 2.26 15.05 -20.73
CA ASP A 167 3.59 14.70 -20.26
C ASP A 167 3.84 15.27 -18.85
N GLY A 168 4.88 14.77 -18.17
CA GLY A 168 5.31 15.26 -16.85
C GLY A 168 4.38 14.93 -15.66
N TYR A 169 3.32 14.15 -15.87
CA TYR A 169 2.45 13.62 -14.82
C TYR A 169 2.75 12.15 -14.47
N SER A 170 2.31 11.71 -13.29
CA SER A 170 2.25 10.30 -12.90
C SER A 170 0.95 9.64 -13.39
N CYS A 171 0.90 8.32 -13.43
CA CYS A 171 -0.33 7.59 -13.75
C CYS A 171 -1.48 7.97 -12.78
N ARG A 172 -1.14 8.20 -11.49
CA ARG A 172 -2.09 8.66 -10.46
C ARG A 172 -2.72 10.00 -10.84
N GLU A 173 -1.89 10.96 -11.23
CA GLU A 173 -2.35 12.31 -11.58
C GLU A 173 -3.16 12.31 -12.87
N VAL A 174 -2.74 11.56 -13.89
CA VAL A 174 -3.50 11.44 -15.15
C VAL A 174 -4.89 10.86 -14.90
N LEU A 175 -5.02 9.84 -14.03
CA LEU A 175 -6.34 9.33 -13.62
C LEU A 175 -7.17 10.38 -12.88
N GLY A 176 -6.55 11.17 -12.00
CA GLY A 176 -7.21 12.30 -11.32
C GLY A 176 -7.74 13.34 -12.31
N LEU A 177 -6.93 13.73 -13.29
CA LEU A 177 -7.32 14.63 -14.37
C LEU A 177 -8.51 14.06 -15.15
N MET A 178 -8.49 12.78 -15.50
CA MET A 178 -9.62 12.14 -16.17
C MET A 178 -10.88 12.12 -15.31
N ALA A 179 -10.78 11.81 -14.02
CA ALA A 179 -11.92 11.82 -13.10
C ALA A 179 -12.55 13.21 -12.96
N SER A 180 -11.75 14.27 -12.98
CA SER A 180 -12.28 15.64 -12.93
C SER A 180 -13.13 16.03 -14.16
N LEU A 181 -12.93 15.38 -15.32
CA LEU A 181 -13.75 15.61 -16.53
C LEU A 181 -15.22 15.26 -16.32
N VAL A 182 -15.52 14.41 -15.34
CA VAL A 182 -16.86 13.95 -14.96
C VAL A 182 -17.23 14.38 -13.53
N LEU A 183 -16.57 15.43 -13.02
CA LEU A 183 -16.76 15.95 -11.66
C LEU A 183 -16.60 14.86 -10.59
N GLY A 184 -15.74 13.87 -10.81
CA GLY A 184 -15.56 12.71 -9.95
C GLY A 184 -14.17 12.62 -9.31
N ASP A 185 -14.00 11.62 -8.45
CA ASP A 185 -12.73 11.29 -7.79
C ASP A 185 -12.39 9.81 -8.01
N VAL A 186 -11.09 9.51 -8.09
CA VAL A 186 -10.59 8.16 -8.26
C VAL A 186 -10.64 7.43 -6.91
N SER A 187 -11.05 6.17 -6.94
CA SER A 187 -11.04 5.28 -5.77
C SER A 187 -10.70 3.85 -6.19
N CYS A 188 -10.42 3.00 -5.20
CA CYS A 188 -10.18 1.58 -5.42
C CYS A 188 -11.44 0.77 -5.07
N THR A 189 -11.83 -0.16 -5.95
CA THR A 189 -12.89 -1.13 -5.65
C THR A 189 -12.43 -2.11 -4.58
N ARG A 190 -13.40 -2.82 -3.98
CA ARG A 190 -13.15 -3.88 -2.98
C ARG A 190 -12.31 -5.04 -3.54
N ASP A 191 -12.31 -5.22 -4.85
CA ASP A 191 -11.52 -6.24 -5.56
C ASP A 191 -10.14 -5.74 -6.04
N GLY A 192 -9.82 -4.46 -5.76
CA GLY A 192 -8.51 -3.89 -6.07
C GLY A 192 -8.38 -3.21 -7.43
N GLN A 193 -9.50 -2.92 -8.11
CA GLN A 193 -9.52 -2.24 -9.40
C GLN A 193 -9.69 -0.73 -9.22
N ILE A 194 -9.22 0.08 -10.17
CA ILE A 194 -9.46 1.53 -10.16
C ILE A 194 -10.87 1.83 -10.68
N THR A 195 -11.65 2.63 -9.95
CA THR A 195 -12.99 3.13 -10.31
C THR A 195 -13.06 4.65 -10.08
N ILE A 196 -14.09 5.30 -10.61
CA ILE A 196 -14.35 6.73 -10.40
C ILE A 196 -15.69 6.89 -9.69
N LYS A 197 -15.69 7.64 -8.58
CA LYS A 197 -16.91 8.02 -7.88
C LYS A 197 -17.39 9.38 -8.38
N THR A 198 -18.58 9.41 -8.96
CA THR A 198 -19.25 10.64 -9.40
C THR A 198 -20.43 10.98 -8.50
N PHE A 199 -20.99 12.16 -8.71
CA PHE A 199 -22.21 12.61 -8.03
C PHE A 199 -23.47 12.18 -8.79
N LYS A 200 -24.63 12.56 -8.25
CA LYS A 200 -25.92 12.42 -8.94
C LYS A 200 -25.92 13.23 -10.23
N LYS A 201 -26.70 12.75 -11.20
CA LYS A 201 -26.91 13.38 -12.52
C LYS A 201 -28.37 13.78 -12.78
N ASP A 202 -29.22 13.58 -11.78
CA ASP A 202 -30.64 13.94 -11.78
C ASP A 202 -31.18 14.03 -10.35
N ASP A 203 -32.40 14.54 -10.20
CA ASP A 203 -33.06 14.74 -8.91
C ASP A 203 -33.69 13.46 -8.31
N THR A 204 -33.49 12.29 -8.92
CA THR A 204 -34.13 11.06 -8.45
C THR A 204 -33.54 10.66 -7.09
N PRO A 205 -34.34 10.60 -6.02
CA PRO A 205 -33.84 10.21 -4.71
C PRO A 205 -33.57 8.70 -4.69
N ASN A 206 -32.31 8.32 -4.85
CA ASN A 206 -31.85 6.93 -4.81
C ASN A 206 -30.67 6.76 -3.83
N TYR A 207 -30.93 7.08 -2.57
CA TYR A 207 -29.95 7.01 -1.49
C TYR A 207 -29.44 5.59 -1.28
N LYS A 208 -28.12 5.39 -1.39
CA LYS A 208 -27.48 4.12 -1.02
C LYS A 208 -27.73 3.80 0.44
N HIS A 209 -27.61 4.78 1.34
CA HIS A 209 -27.86 4.55 2.77
C HIS A 209 -28.79 5.61 3.34
N THR A 210 -29.61 5.20 4.31
CA THR A 210 -30.44 6.12 5.09
C THR A 210 -30.13 5.89 6.56
N PHE A 211 -29.88 6.98 7.28
CA PHE A 211 -29.55 6.99 8.70
C PHE A 211 -30.62 7.78 9.46
N THR A 212 -31.15 7.15 10.49
CA THR A 212 -32.11 7.71 11.44
C THR A 212 -31.43 7.92 12.79
N ILE A 213 -32.18 8.50 13.74
CA ILE A 213 -31.68 8.85 15.08
C ILE A 213 -31.13 7.62 15.82
N ASP A 214 -31.67 6.44 15.55
CA ASP A 214 -31.27 5.18 16.20
C ASP A 214 -30.02 4.55 15.59
N ASP A 215 -29.58 5.02 14.42
CA ASP A 215 -28.45 4.42 13.69
C ASP A 215 -27.09 4.95 14.14
N TYR A 216 -27.02 6.18 14.68
CA TYR A 216 -25.76 6.85 15.00
C TYR A 216 -25.59 7.20 16.47
N LEU A 217 -24.34 7.22 16.93
CA LEU A 217 -23.95 7.66 18.27
C LEU A 217 -23.87 9.19 18.35
N ASN A 218 -23.14 9.77 17.40
CA ASN A 218 -22.90 11.22 17.32
C ASN A 218 -23.06 11.70 15.87
N LEU A 219 -23.60 12.91 15.72
CA LEU A 219 -23.76 13.59 14.44
C LEU A 219 -23.47 15.08 14.62
N SER A 220 -22.53 15.61 13.84
CA SER A 220 -22.34 17.04 13.59
C SER A 220 -22.55 17.33 12.12
N TYR A 221 -23.01 18.53 11.79
CA TYR A 221 -23.24 18.96 10.42
C TYR A 221 -22.99 20.45 10.26
N GLU A 222 -22.51 20.80 9.07
CA GLU A 222 -22.32 22.17 8.60
C GLU A 222 -23.65 22.93 8.62
N LYS A 223 -23.63 24.26 8.73
CA LYS A 223 -24.89 25.01 8.77
C LYS A 223 -25.50 25.09 7.38
N ASP A 224 -24.66 25.46 6.43
CA ASP A 224 -25.04 25.78 5.07
C ASP A 224 -25.00 24.53 4.18
N ILE A 225 -25.66 24.62 3.03
CA ILE A 225 -25.66 23.58 2.02
C ILE A 225 -24.60 23.95 0.97
N PHE A 226 -23.72 23.00 0.66
CA PHE A 226 -22.81 23.12 -0.46
C PHE A 226 -23.57 22.96 -1.77
N LYS A 227 -23.34 23.88 -2.71
CA LYS A 227 -23.74 23.78 -4.11
C LYS A 227 -22.84 24.65 -4.98
N ILE A 228 -22.75 24.31 -6.27
CA ILE A 228 -21.91 25.05 -7.21
C ILE A 228 -22.67 26.24 -7.77
N LYS A 229 -22.19 27.46 -7.52
CA LYS A 229 -22.67 28.66 -8.21
C LYS A 229 -22.06 28.76 -9.60
N THR A 230 -20.73 28.70 -9.65
CA THR A 230 -19.94 28.88 -10.86
C THR A 230 -18.89 27.79 -10.92
N LEU A 231 -18.81 27.11 -12.06
CA LEU A 231 -17.74 26.18 -12.37
C LEU A 231 -16.78 26.87 -13.35
N ARG A 232 -15.52 27.05 -12.95
CA ARG A 232 -14.46 27.57 -13.79
C ARG A 232 -13.52 26.44 -14.16
N VAL A 233 -13.28 26.24 -15.46
CA VAL A 233 -12.32 25.24 -15.95
C VAL A 233 -11.18 25.95 -16.62
N ILE A 234 -9.95 25.57 -16.30
CA ILE A 234 -8.68 26.08 -16.84
C ILE A 234 -7.98 24.87 -17.49
N TRP A 235 -7.48 24.98 -18.72
CA TRP A 235 -6.83 23.85 -19.41
C TRP A 235 -5.50 24.19 -20.08
N GLU A 236 -5.20 25.47 -20.25
CA GLU A 236 -3.88 25.97 -20.60
C GLU A 236 -3.60 27.21 -19.74
N ASP A 237 -2.33 27.61 -19.56
CA ASP A 237 -1.89 28.68 -18.64
C ASP A 237 -2.65 30.02 -18.73
N ARG A 238 -3.48 30.23 -19.76
CA ARG A 238 -4.34 31.41 -19.94
C ARG A 238 -5.76 31.15 -20.42
N ASP A 239 -6.12 29.91 -20.79
CA ASP A 239 -7.44 29.61 -21.31
C ASP A 239 -8.34 29.07 -20.21
N SER A 240 -9.48 29.73 -20.03
CA SER A 240 -10.47 29.35 -19.03
C SER A 240 -11.89 29.56 -19.54
N MET A 241 -12.82 28.80 -18.98
CA MET A 241 -14.25 28.92 -19.24
C MET A 241 -15.01 28.90 -17.93
N GLU A 242 -16.02 29.77 -17.84
CA GLU A 242 -16.92 29.83 -16.69
C GLU A 242 -18.32 29.40 -17.09
N PHE A 243 -18.89 28.51 -16.27
CA PHE A 243 -20.26 28.04 -16.38
C PHE A 243 -21.03 28.47 -15.13
N ASN A 244 -22.11 29.21 -15.33
CA ASN A 244 -23.04 29.54 -14.25
C ASN A 244 -24.01 28.38 -14.06
N ILE A 245 -23.95 27.76 -12.89
CA ILE A 245 -24.71 26.56 -12.53
C ILE A 245 -25.93 26.95 -11.69
N HIS A 246 -25.73 27.73 -10.64
CA HIS A 246 -26.78 28.24 -9.76
C HIS A 246 -26.58 29.74 -9.45
N ASP A 247 -27.63 30.41 -8.98
CA ASP A 247 -27.57 31.84 -8.59
C ASP A 247 -26.73 32.08 -7.31
N THR A 248 -26.65 31.07 -6.45
CA THR A 248 -25.98 31.08 -5.15
C THR A 248 -25.17 29.82 -4.96
N GLY A 249 -24.16 29.86 -4.10
CA GLY A 249 -23.25 28.73 -3.88
C GLY A 249 -21.79 29.14 -4.03
N LYS A 250 -20.94 28.13 -4.21
CA LYS A 250 -19.49 28.29 -4.28
C LYS A 250 -18.98 28.39 -5.71
N VAL A 251 -17.86 29.09 -5.89
CA VAL A 251 -17.08 29.01 -7.12
C VAL A 251 -16.14 27.82 -7.00
N VAL A 252 -16.24 26.89 -7.94
CA VAL A 252 -15.37 25.72 -8.05
C VAL A 252 -14.47 25.92 -9.25
N GLU A 253 -13.17 25.87 -9.05
CA GLU A 253 -12.16 25.96 -10.11
C GLU A 253 -11.53 24.58 -10.36
N ILE A 254 -11.45 24.14 -11.61
CA ILE A 254 -10.81 22.89 -12.04
C ILE A 254 -9.71 23.25 -13.02
N ASN A 255 -8.46 22.94 -12.65
CA ASN A 255 -7.34 22.98 -13.59
C ASN A 255 -7.16 21.59 -14.21
N ASN A 256 -7.38 21.45 -15.50
CA ASN A 256 -7.29 20.18 -16.21
C ASN A 256 -6.85 20.36 -17.67
N PRO A 257 -5.60 20.01 -18.03
CA PRO A 257 -5.11 20.11 -19.41
C PRO A 257 -5.77 19.11 -20.38
N LEU A 258 -6.48 18.11 -19.88
CA LEU A 258 -7.28 17.19 -20.70
C LEU A 258 -8.65 17.79 -21.06
N PHE A 259 -9.05 18.90 -20.45
CA PHE A 259 -10.27 19.57 -20.87
C PHE A 259 -10.05 20.19 -22.26
N SER A 260 -11.08 20.12 -23.09
CA SER A 260 -11.08 20.85 -24.35
C SER A 260 -12.47 21.38 -24.66
N GLN A 261 -12.53 22.60 -25.19
CA GLN A 261 -13.78 23.18 -25.62
C GLN A 261 -14.39 22.33 -26.76
N LYS A 262 -15.73 22.20 -26.71
CA LYS A 262 -16.56 21.63 -27.77
C LYS A 262 -16.19 22.23 -29.14
N MET A 263 -15.45 21.47 -29.94
CA MET A 263 -15.20 21.80 -31.34
C MET A 263 -16.13 20.95 -32.20
N TYR A 264 -16.92 21.61 -33.05
CA TYR A 264 -17.63 20.93 -34.12
C TYR A 264 -16.67 20.77 -35.30
N GLU A 265 -16.07 19.59 -35.45
CA GLU A 265 -15.38 19.20 -36.69
C GLU A 265 -16.19 18.10 -37.38
N ASN A 266 -16.54 18.32 -38.65
CA ASN A 266 -17.27 17.37 -39.50
C ASN A 266 -18.61 16.84 -38.93
N GLY A 267 -19.30 17.62 -38.09
CA GLY A 267 -20.63 17.28 -37.56
C GLY A 267 -20.62 16.34 -36.35
N ASN A 268 -19.45 15.96 -35.84
CA ASN A 268 -19.31 15.18 -34.60
C ASN A 268 -18.86 16.12 -33.46
N ALA A 269 -19.51 16.00 -32.30
CA ALA A 269 -19.12 16.70 -31.09
C ALA A 269 -18.07 15.89 -30.33
N TYR A 270 -16.97 16.53 -29.93
CA TYR A 270 -15.95 15.97 -29.03
C TYR A 270 -16.03 16.72 -27.69
N TRP A 271 -16.09 15.98 -26.58
CA TRP A 271 -16.61 16.44 -25.29
C TRP A 271 -15.51 16.81 -24.29
N GLY A 272 -15.83 17.70 -23.37
CA GLY A 272 -15.06 18.02 -22.15
C GLY A 272 -15.97 18.52 -21.02
N ASP A 273 -17.27 18.59 -21.28
CA ASP A 273 -18.34 19.19 -20.50
C ASP A 273 -19.18 18.15 -19.75
N ASP A 274 -18.76 16.88 -19.68
CA ASP A 274 -19.49 15.85 -18.93
C ASP A 274 -19.62 16.21 -17.43
N MET A 275 -18.66 16.97 -16.88
CA MET A 275 -18.78 17.60 -15.56
C MET A 275 -20.06 18.46 -15.39
N LEU A 276 -20.58 19.06 -16.47
CA LEU A 276 -21.83 19.85 -16.46
C LEU A 276 -23.08 18.99 -16.36
N ILE A 277 -22.99 17.68 -16.60
CA ILE A 277 -24.09 16.74 -16.34
C ILE A 277 -24.30 16.60 -14.82
N TYR A 278 -23.21 16.64 -14.04
CA TYR A 278 -23.23 16.42 -12.59
C TYR A 278 -23.36 17.72 -11.79
N ALA A 279 -22.73 18.80 -12.24
CA ALA A 279 -22.65 20.06 -11.49
C ALA A 279 -24.00 20.64 -11.05
N PRO A 280 -25.08 20.61 -11.86
CA PRO A 280 -26.40 21.12 -11.46
C PRO A 280 -27.09 20.35 -10.34
N TYR A 281 -26.70 19.09 -10.11
CA TYR A 281 -27.30 18.19 -9.13
C TYR A 281 -26.40 17.98 -7.90
N LEU A 282 -25.24 18.63 -7.88
CA LEU A 282 -24.34 18.59 -6.75
C LEU A 282 -24.78 19.59 -5.68
N GLU A 283 -25.68 19.11 -4.83
CA GLU A 283 -26.09 19.78 -3.60
C GLU A 283 -25.90 18.81 -2.44
N PHE A 284 -25.21 19.21 -1.37
CA PHE A 284 -25.07 18.37 -0.18
C PHE A 284 -24.76 19.17 1.08
N LYS A 285 -25.02 18.58 2.25
CA LYS A 285 -24.67 19.17 3.53
C LYS A 285 -23.47 18.45 4.14
N GLY A 286 -22.42 19.19 4.49
CA GLY A 286 -21.27 18.61 5.17
C GLY A 286 -21.65 18.07 6.55
N TYR A 287 -21.02 16.97 6.95
CA TYR A 287 -21.32 16.27 8.20
C TYR A 287 -20.18 15.38 8.66
N SER A 288 -20.24 14.99 9.93
CA SER A 288 -19.45 13.92 10.52
C SER A 288 -20.36 13.08 11.43
N MET A 289 -20.40 11.78 11.18
CA MET A 289 -21.25 10.83 11.90
C MET A 289 -20.41 9.67 12.44
N ASN A 290 -20.56 9.37 13.73
CA ASN A 290 -20.01 8.16 14.35
C ASN A 290 -21.14 7.16 14.58
N PHE A 291 -20.99 5.92 14.11
CA PHE A 291 -21.99 4.87 14.25
C PHE A 291 -21.37 3.46 14.36
N GLY A 292 -22.19 2.48 14.73
CA GLY A 292 -21.79 1.06 14.93
C GLY A 292 -21.44 0.28 13.66
N GLY A 293 -21.39 0.97 12.52
CA GLY A 293 -20.91 0.46 11.25
C GLY A 293 -21.94 -0.21 10.36
N ASN A 294 -21.66 -0.13 9.06
CA ASN A 294 -22.37 -0.81 7.98
C ASN A 294 -21.34 -1.27 6.96
N ILE A 295 -21.10 -2.57 6.87
CA ILE A 295 -20.07 -3.15 5.99
C ILE A 295 -20.38 -3.02 4.50
N LEU A 296 -21.53 -2.47 4.13
CA LEU A 296 -21.90 -2.14 2.74
C LEU A 296 -21.65 -0.67 2.37
N ALA A 297 -21.25 0.17 3.32
CA ALA A 297 -20.91 1.56 3.05
C ALA A 297 -19.57 1.63 2.31
N ASP A 298 -19.51 2.43 1.25
CA ASP A 298 -18.31 2.72 0.48
C ASP A 298 -18.14 4.24 0.31
N LEU A 299 -16.91 4.68 0.02
CA LEU A 299 -16.67 6.04 -0.45
C LEU A 299 -17.52 6.37 -1.69
N GLY A 300 -18.06 7.58 -1.72
CA GLY A 300 -18.91 8.09 -2.80
C GLY A 300 -20.38 7.70 -2.71
N ASP A 301 -20.77 6.84 -1.77
CA ASP A 301 -22.18 6.51 -1.55
C ASP A 301 -22.97 7.75 -1.10
N ASP A 302 -24.16 7.94 -1.65
CA ASP A 302 -25.07 8.99 -1.23
C ASP A 302 -25.90 8.56 -0.02
N VAL A 303 -26.12 9.50 0.88
CA VAL A 303 -26.75 9.23 2.18
C VAL A 303 -27.86 10.21 2.47
N LEU A 304 -28.93 9.72 3.10
CA LEU A 304 -29.98 10.53 3.70
C LEU A 304 -29.85 10.44 5.22
N ILE A 305 -29.73 11.57 5.90
CA ILE A 305 -29.51 11.61 7.36
C ILE A 305 -30.64 12.39 8.02
N THR A 306 -31.34 11.74 8.96
CA THR A 306 -32.36 12.38 9.80
C THR A 306 -31.77 12.72 11.16
N ASN A 307 -31.77 14.02 11.49
CA ASN A 307 -31.21 14.53 12.74
C ASN A 307 -32.17 14.34 13.94
N LYS A 308 -31.71 14.65 15.16
CA LYS A 308 -32.51 14.56 16.40
C LYS A 308 -33.72 15.49 16.46
N LYS A 309 -33.82 16.48 15.59
CA LYS A 309 -34.98 17.38 15.46
C LYS A 309 -36.04 16.83 14.49
N GLY A 310 -35.73 15.75 13.77
CA GLY A 310 -36.57 15.16 12.75
C GLY A 310 -36.35 15.71 11.34
N ASP A 311 -35.40 16.63 11.14
CA ASP A 311 -35.08 17.15 9.80
C ASP A 311 -34.15 16.18 9.07
N SER A 312 -34.42 15.95 7.78
CA SER A 312 -33.57 15.14 6.92
C SER A 312 -32.77 16.00 5.96
N PHE A 313 -31.53 15.61 5.69
CA PHE A 313 -30.68 16.23 4.68
C PHE A 313 -29.87 15.18 3.92
N ASN A 314 -29.54 15.48 2.67
CA ASN A 314 -28.72 14.60 1.85
C ASN A 314 -27.23 14.94 1.99
N SER A 315 -26.40 13.91 1.87
CA SER A 315 -24.95 14.05 1.80
C SER A 315 -24.29 12.90 1.03
N TYR A 316 -22.97 12.86 1.04
CA TYR A 316 -22.13 11.81 0.43
C TYR A 316 -21.07 11.34 1.42
N ILE A 317 -20.60 10.11 1.28
CA ILE A 317 -19.45 9.63 2.06
C ILE A 317 -18.15 10.01 1.35
N HIS A 318 -17.60 11.19 1.66
CA HIS A 318 -16.30 11.62 1.13
C HIS A 318 -15.13 11.12 1.97
N ASN A 319 -15.33 10.91 3.26
CA ASN A 319 -14.34 10.34 4.17
C ASN A 319 -14.96 9.24 5.01
N MET A 320 -14.14 8.24 5.32
CA MET A 320 -14.52 7.08 6.10
C MET A 320 -13.31 6.60 6.91
N ASN A 321 -13.44 6.64 8.24
CA ASN A 321 -12.52 6.03 9.18
C ASN A 321 -13.21 4.85 9.85
N ILE A 322 -12.55 3.71 9.86
CA ILE A 322 -13.09 2.47 10.41
C ILE A 322 -12.11 1.92 11.42
N ASN A 323 -12.62 1.45 12.55
CA ASN A 323 -11.89 0.60 13.46
C ASN A 323 -12.69 -0.68 13.73
N TYR A 324 -12.06 -1.83 13.52
CA TYR A 324 -12.63 -3.15 13.73
C TYR A 324 -11.79 -3.94 14.73
N ASN A 325 -12.43 -4.40 15.81
CA ASN A 325 -11.82 -5.26 16.84
C ASN A 325 -12.81 -6.35 17.29
N GLY A 326 -13.52 -6.94 16.32
CA GLY A 326 -14.67 -7.83 16.54
C GLY A 326 -16.02 -7.11 16.38
N THR A 327 -16.04 -5.79 16.57
CA THR A 327 -17.18 -4.91 16.23
C THR A 327 -16.68 -3.70 15.44
N PHE A 328 -17.59 -3.03 14.72
CA PHE A 328 -17.24 -1.83 13.96
C PHE A 328 -17.49 -0.55 14.76
N ASN A 329 -16.52 0.35 14.72
CA ASN A 329 -16.74 1.77 14.92
C ASN A 329 -16.41 2.47 13.61
N MET A 330 -17.39 3.19 13.03
CA MET A 330 -17.22 3.91 11.78
C MET A 330 -17.48 5.40 11.99
N ILE A 331 -16.59 6.23 11.46
CA ILE A 331 -16.77 7.67 11.32
C ILE A 331 -16.83 7.99 9.84
N ILE A 332 -17.97 8.47 9.36
CA ILE A 332 -18.17 8.88 7.97
C ILE A 332 -18.52 10.36 7.88
N GLY A 333 -18.20 10.99 6.77
CA GLY A 333 -18.50 12.40 6.59
C GLY A 333 -18.25 12.95 5.20
N ALA A 334 -18.58 14.23 5.08
CA ALA A 334 -18.26 15.09 3.95
C ALA A 334 -18.01 16.52 4.45
N SER A 335 -17.10 17.22 3.80
CA SER A 335 -16.81 18.63 4.00
C SER A 335 -17.12 19.42 2.72
N GLY A 336 -17.65 20.63 2.89
CA GLY A 336 -17.87 21.58 1.81
C GLY A 336 -17.57 23.04 2.20
N GLU A 337 -17.37 23.31 3.50
CA GLU A 337 -17.16 24.66 4.02
C GLU A 337 -15.68 25.13 3.97
N THR A 338 -15.41 26.09 3.08
CA THR A 338 -14.43 27.17 3.30
C THR A 338 -14.98 28.50 2.78
N ASP A 339 -14.58 29.63 3.39
CA ASP A 339 -14.93 31.01 2.95
C ASP A 339 -14.14 31.47 1.71
N THR A 340 -13.18 30.67 1.25
CA THR A 340 -12.34 30.90 0.06
C THR A 340 -12.89 30.18 -1.18
N THR A 341 -12.41 30.56 -2.36
CA THR A 341 -12.65 29.84 -3.62
C THR A 341 -12.24 28.38 -3.46
N ASN A 342 -13.11 27.44 -3.87
CA ASN A 342 -12.81 26.03 -3.83
C ASN A 342 -12.07 25.66 -5.12
N SER A 343 -10.76 25.49 -5.04
CA SER A 343 -9.93 25.18 -6.21
C SER A 343 -9.44 23.75 -6.17
N THR A 344 -9.61 23.04 -7.27
CA THR A 344 -8.84 21.85 -7.61
C THR A 344 -7.68 22.31 -8.48
N THR A 345 -6.54 22.59 -7.86
CA THR A 345 -5.31 22.81 -8.61
C THR A 345 -4.69 21.45 -8.90
N ALA A 346 -4.88 20.96 -10.13
CA ALA A 346 -3.87 20.06 -10.69
C ALA A 346 -2.52 20.75 -10.61
N LYS A 347 -1.52 20.03 -10.10
CA LYS A 347 -0.14 20.51 -10.09
C LYS A 347 0.26 20.88 -11.52
N THR A 348 1.03 21.94 -11.67
CA THR A 348 1.67 22.20 -12.97
C THR A 348 2.62 21.04 -13.29
N GLU A 349 2.94 20.86 -14.57
CA GLU A 349 3.93 19.86 -15.00
C GLU A 349 5.24 19.99 -14.19
N GLU A 350 5.71 21.22 -14.00
CA GLU A 350 6.91 21.53 -13.21
C GLU A 350 6.77 21.13 -11.73
N GLU A 351 5.61 21.38 -11.10
CA GLU A 351 5.35 21.00 -9.71
C GLU A 351 5.32 19.48 -9.52
N SER A 352 4.69 18.76 -10.45
CA SER A 352 4.64 17.29 -10.47
C SER A 352 6.03 16.68 -10.68
N GLU A 353 6.88 17.27 -11.53
CA GLU A 353 8.27 16.82 -11.72
C GLU A 353 9.15 17.06 -10.49
N ILE A 354 9.00 18.21 -9.82
CA ILE A 354 9.73 18.52 -8.59
C ILE A 354 9.37 17.54 -7.47
N GLU A 355 8.08 17.26 -7.26
CA GLU A 355 7.65 16.32 -6.23
C GLU A 355 8.14 14.90 -6.51
N ARG A 356 8.11 14.47 -7.76
CA ARG A 356 8.65 13.17 -8.17
C ARG A 356 10.15 13.06 -7.90
N THR A 357 10.90 14.11 -8.23
CA THR A 357 12.33 14.18 -7.93
C THR A 357 12.58 14.07 -6.42
N ASN A 358 11.76 14.74 -5.60
CA ASN A 358 11.85 14.63 -4.15
C ASN A 358 11.51 13.22 -3.64
N LEU A 359 10.46 12.57 -4.17
CA LEU A 359 10.11 11.19 -3.83
C LEU A 359 11.21 10.19 -4.21
N GLU A 360 11.88 10.38 -5.35
CA GLU A 360 13.04 9.57 -5.73
C GLU A 360 14.22 9.79 -4.78
N ILE A 361 14.49 11.03 -4.38
CA ILE A 361 15.51 11.36 -3.37
C ILE A 361 15.18 10.69 -2.03
N ASP A 362 13.91 10.66 -1.60
CA ASP A 362 13.47 10.03 -0.36
C ASP A 362 13.64 8.51 -0.42
N LYS A 363 13.21 7.86 -1.53
CA LYS A 363 13.44 6.42 -1.76
C LYS A 363 14.93 6.07 -1.74
N ILE A 364 15.77 6.89 -2.37
CA ILE A 364 17.24 6.73 -2.33
C ILE A 364 17.74 6.87 -0.89
N SER A 365 17.24 7.86 -0.15
CA SER A 365 17.62 8.11 1.25
C SER A 365 17.24 6.95 2.16
N GLU A 366 16.04 6.39 2.01
CA GLU A 366 15.56 5.22 2.74
C GLU A 366 16.41 3.98 2.42
N ASN A 367 16.71 3.75 1.13
CA ASN A 367 17.61 2.68 0.69
C ASN A 367 19.02 2.84 1.28
N ILE A 368 19.53 4.08 1.37
CA ILE A 368 20.80 4.37 2.04
C ILE A 368 20.73 4.05 3.54
N VAL A 369 19.61 4.33 4.23
CA VAL A 369 19.40 3.97 5.64
C VAL A 369 19.37 2.45 5.82
N LYS A 370 18.63 1.72 4.96
CA LYS A 370 18.61 0.24 4.95
C LYS A 370 20.01 -0.32 4.70
N LEU A 371 20.76 0.25 3.77
CA LEU A 371 22.17 -0.11 3.51
C LEU A 371 23.09 0.22 4.69
N LYS A 372 22.86 1.30 5.45
CA LYS A 372 23.61 1.62 6.68
C LYS A 372 23.27 0.65 7.83
N GLY A 373 22.06 0.09 7.86
CA GLY A 373 21.65 -0.97 8.79
C GLY A 373 22.39 -2.29 8.55
N HIS A 374 22.80 -2.56 7.31
CA HIS A 374 23.80 -3.58 7.02
C HIS A 374 25.19 -3.04 7.38
N LYS A 375 25.73 -3.47 8.52
CA LYS A 375 27.09 -3.10 8.93
C LYS A 375 28.06 -3.33 7.76
N LYS A 376 28.71 -2.23 7.32
CA LYS A 376 29.98 -2.27 6.60
C LYS A 376 30.85 -3.34 7.26
N VAL A 377 31.52 -4.17 6.46
CA VAL A 377 32.53 -5.13 6.94
C VAL A 377 33.69 -4.33 7.55
N SER A 378 33.55 -3.90 8.81
CA SER A 378 34.52 -3.06 9.51
C SER A 378 35.12 -3.73 10.75
N ASN A 379 34.85 -5.02 10.96
CA ASN A 379 35.53 -5.82 11.98
C ASN A 379 36.44 -6.88 11.34
N VAL A 380 37.32 -6.47 10.43
CA VAL A 380 38.57 -7.21 10.25
C VAL A 380 39.46 -6.80 11.44
N SER A 381 39.17 -7.34 12.62
CA SER A 381 40.11 -7.25 13.73
C SER A 381 41.33 -8.11 13.36
N SER A 382 42.51 -7.58 13.61
CA SER A 382 43.81 -8.22 13.37
C SER A 382 44.08 -9.37 14.35
N ASN A 383 43.12 -10.27 14.55
CA ASN A 383 43.24 -11.44 15.39
C ASN A 383 43.34 -12.69 14.50
N ASP A 384 44.12 -13.69 14.91
CA ASP A 384 44.36 -14.94 14.16
C ASP A 384 43.08 -15.78 13.91
N SER A 385 41.89 -15.33 14.33
CA SER A 385 40.58 -15.91 13.98
C SER A 385 39.45 -14.85 13.96
N SER A 386 38.39 -15.09 13.18
CA SER A 386 37.22 -14.23 13.02
C SER A 386 35.99 -15.02 12.52
N TYR A 387 34.82 -14.37 12.48
CA TYR A 387 33.58 -14.99 11.97
C TYR A 387 32.68 -14.02 11.22
N MET A 388 31.73 -14.58 10.46
CA MET A 388 30.70 -13.89 9.70
C MET A 388 29.39 -14.65 9.80
N VAL A 389 28.28 -13.92 9.75
CA VAL A 389 26.92 -14.47 9.73
C VAL A 389 26.21 -13.97 8.47
N MET A 390 25.61 -14.90 7.71
CA MET A 390 24.83 -14.64 6.50
C MET A 390 23.50 -15.40 6.60
N GLY A 391 22.45 -14.73 7.09
CA GLY A 391 21.21 -15.41 7.47
C GLY A 391 21.48 -16.47 8.54
N ASP A 392 21.11 -17.73 8.26
CA ASP A 392 21.35 -18.88 9.13
C ASP A 392 22.76 -19.47 9.02
N LEU A 393 23.55 -19.02 8.04
CA LEU A 393 24.91 -19.48 7.84
C LEU A 393 25.87 -18.76 8.80
N LEU A 394 26.62 -19.54 9.58
CA LEU A 394 27.77 -19.10 10.35
C LEU A 394 29.05 -19.58 9.64
N ILE A 395 30.01 -18.67 9.48
CA ILE A 395 31.34 -18.97 8.96
C ILE A 395 32.36 -18.49 9.98
N CYS A 396 33.21 -19.39 10.47
CA CYS A 396 34.32 -19.09 11.36
C CYS A 396 35.63 -19.40 10.61
N TRP A 397 36.64 -18.56 10.70
CA TRP A 397 37.94 -18.82 10.11
C TRP A 397 39.07 -18.37 11.02
N GLY A 398 40.26 -18.87 10.73
CA GLY A 398 41.45 -18.43 11.42
C GLY A 398 42.68 -19.15 10.95
N SER A 399 43.71 -19.08 11.78
CA SER A 399 45.00 -19.68 11.48
C SER A 399 45.71 -20.10 12.76
N VAL A 400 46.63 -21.06 12.60
CA VAL A 400 47.44 -21.60 13.69
C VAL A 400 48.87 -21.81 13.20
N THR A 401 49.85 -21.55 14.05
CA THR A 401 51.28 -21.66 13.69
C THR A 401 51.96 -22.76 14.49
N PHE A 402 52.44 -23.79 13.78
CA PHE A 402 53.31 -24.82 14.34
C PHE A 402 54.75 -24.32 14.30
N SER A 403 55.50 -24.53 15.38
CA SER A 403 56.92 -24.15 15.49
C SER A 403 57.77 -25.38 15.82
N SER A 404 59.05 -25.34 15.46
CA SER A 404 60.04 -26.41 15.78
C SER A 404 59.63 -27.79 15.22
N ILE A 405 59.21 -27.83 13.97
CA ILE A 405 58.65 -29.03 13.34
C ILE A 405 59.80 -29.94 12.89
N THR A 406 59.84 -31.17 13.42
CA THR A 406 60.87 -32.16 13.07
C THR A 406 60.41 -33.03 11.91
N ALA A 407 61.31 -33.57 11.11
CA ALA A 407 60.95 -34.53 10.05
C ALA A 407 60.20 -35.75 10.62
N SER A 408 59.21 -36.25 9.87
CA SER A 408 58.44 -37.46 10.18
C SER A 408 57.66 -37.42 11.51
N THR A 409 57.31 -36.22 11.98
CA THR A 409 56.48 -36.05 13.18
C THR A 409 55.04 -35.63 12.84
N ARG A 410 54.10 -36.13 13.64
CA ARG A 410 52.71 -35.68 13.64
C ARG A 410 52.50 -34.71 14.78
N LEU A 411 52.05 -33.51 14.46
CA LEU A 411 51.69 -32.47 15.43
C LEU A 411 50.20 -32.20 15.32
N THR A 412 49.56 -31.95 16.46
CA THR A 412 48.15 -31.58 16.54
C THR A 412 48.01 -30.39 17.46
N GLN A 413 47.15 -29.44 17.09
CA GLN A 413 46.81 -28.30 17.91
C GLN A 413 45.30 -28.05 17.86
N SER A 414 44.69 -27.88 19.04
CA SER A 414 43.29 -27.52 19.15
C SER A 414 43.10 -26.04 18.82
N VAL A 415 42.07 -25.73 18.03
CA VAL A 415 41.65 -24.36 17.70
C VAL A 415 40.22 -24.15 18.18
N THR A 416 39.96 -22.98 18.76
CA THR A 416 38.64 -22.59 19.24
C THR A 416 37.96 -21.72 18.19
N PHE A 417 36.70 -22.02 17.87
CA PHE A 417 35.91 -21.17 17.00
C PHE A 417 35.49 -19.91 17.75
N PRO A 418 35.60 -18.72 17.13
CA PRO A 418 35.20 -17.46 17.77
C PRO A 418 33.68 -17.38 18.02
N LYS A 419 32.89 -18.28 17.41
CA LYS A 419 31.48 -18.46 17.71
C LYS A 419 31.10 -19.94 17.62
N LYS A 420 30.29 -20.40 18.58
CA LYS A 420 29.77 -21.78 18.66
C LYS A 420 28.71 -22.02 17.58
N PHE A 421 28.76 -23.17 16.92
CA PHE A 421 27.76 -23.63 15.96
C PHE A 421 26.58 -24.34 16.64
N ALA A 422 25.41 -24.29 16.01
CA ALA A 422 24.23 -25.01 16.47
C ALA A 422 24.31 -26.53 16.19
N PHE A 423 24.94 -26.90 15.07
CA PHE A 423 25.18 -28.29 14.66
C PHE A 423 26.66 -28.48 14.27
N MET A 424 27.08 -29.74 14.10
CA MET A 424 28.46 -30.06 13.71
C MET A 424 28.83 -29.32 12.41
N PRO A 425 29.83 -28.41 12.42
CA PRO A 425 30.20 -27.66 11.24
C PRO A 425 31.02 -28.50 10.27
N PHE A 426 31.01 -28.13 8.99
CA PHE A 426 32.01 -28.58 8.02
C PHE A 426 33.29 -27.78 8.24
N VAL A 427 34.44 -28.46 8.35
CA VAL A 427 35.74 -27.81 8.59
C VAL A 427 36.72 -28.21 7.49
N SER A 428 37.44 -27.22 6.96
CA SER A 428 38.52 -27.40 6.00
C SER A 428 39.79 -26.68 6.46
N VAL A 429 40.95 -27.22 6.07
CA VAL A 429 42.27 -26.65 6.36
C VAL A 429 43.08 -26.50 5.08
N SER A 430 43.88 -25.44 5.02
CA SER A 430 44.81 -25.19 3.91
C SER A 430 46.13 -24.66 4.44
N ASP A 431 47.23 -25.03 3.81
CA ASP A 431 48.52 -24.40 4.05
C ASP A 431 48.91 -23.44 2.92
N ASN A 432 49.97 -22.66 3.13
CA ASN A 432 50.45 -21.63 2.20
C ASN A 432 51.67 -22.09 1.38
N THR A 433 51.85 -23.38 1.08
CA THR A 433 53.05 -23.85 0.37
C THR A 433 52.81 -24.74 -0.85
N SER A 434 53.67 -24.54 -1.85
CA SER A 434 53.81 -25.40 -3.03
C SER A 434 54.35 -26.78 -2.64
N TYR A 435 53.93 -27.81 -3.39
CA TYR A 435 54.13 -29.26 -3.25
C TYR A 435 55.53 -29.80 -2.84
N ALA A 436 56.55 -28.96 -2.65
CA ALA A 436 57.93 -29.38 -2.42
C ALA A 436 58.23 -29.94 -1.02
N ASN A 437 57.38 -29.72 -0.01
CA ASN A 437 57.66 -30.12 1.38
C ASN A 437 56.82 -31.28 1.95
N GLN A 438 56.01 -31.96 1.12
CA GLN A 438 55.19 -33.14 1.51
C GLN A 438 54.57 -33.00 2.92
N VAL A 439 53.89 -31.88 3.16
CA VAL A 439 53.15 -31.65 4.40
C VAL A 439 51.71 -32.06 4.17
N ILE A 440 51.17 -32.95 5.00
CA ILE A 440 49.75 -33.33 4.97
C ILE A 440 49.07 -32.60 6.12
N THR A 441 48.10 -31.75 5.81
CA THR A 441 47.22 -31.13 6.80
C THR A 441 45.99 -32.00 6.99
N THR A 442 45.55 -32.15 8.23
CA THR A 442 44.39 -32.97 8.58
C THR A 442 43.46 -32.20 9.51
N VAL A 443 42.16 -32.37 9.35
CA VAL A 443 41.19 -32.03 10.39
C VAL A 443 40.98 -33.27 11.26
N GLY A 444 41.22 -33.13 12.55
CA GLY A 444 40.92 -34.14 13.58
C GLY A 444 39.49 -33.98 14.10
N ASP A 445 39.26 -34.33 15.36
CA ASP A 445 37.93 -34.26 15.98
C ASP A 445 37.33 -32.84 15.86
N ILE A 446 36.07 -32.79 15.41
CA ILE A 446 35.28 -31.57 15.22
C ILE A 446 34.25 -31.48 16.34
N GLU A 447 34.17 -30.33 17.01
CA GLU A 447 33.17 -30.00 18.01
C GLU A 447 32.43 -28.72 17.61
N LEU A 448 31.35 -28.38 18.33
CA LEU A 448 30.56 -27.16 18.07
C LEU A 448 31.35 -25.87 18.32
N SER A 449 32.39 -25.91 19.15
CA SER A 449 33.18 -24.76 19.59
C SER A 449 34.63 -24.80 19.15
N GLY A 450 35.06 -25.79 18.37
CA GLY A 450 36.44 -25.91 17.93
C GLY A 450 36.73 -27.21 17.19
N CYS A 451 37.98 -27.38 16.79
CA CYS A 451 38.45 -28.63 16.21
C CYS A 451 39.95 -28.83 16.46
N ASN A 452 40.43 -30.03 16.19
CA ASN A 452 41.86 -30.32 16.15
C ASN A 452 42.41 -30.13 14.73
N VAL A 453 43.43 -29.28 14.57
CA VAL A 453 44.18 -29.14 13.32
C VAL A 453 45.47 -29.93 13.44
N GLY A 454 45.71 -30.81 12.48
CA GLY A 454 46.89 -31.66 12.43
C GLY A 454 47.82 -31.30 11.27
N LEU A 455 49.12 -31.53 11.50
CA LEU A 455 50.20 -31.38 10.55
C LEU A 455 51.08 -32.64 10.58
N TYR A 456 51.32 -33.25 9.43
CA TYR A 456 52.29 -34.32 9.25
C TYR A 456 53.38 -33.87 8.26
N THR A 457 54.65 -33.94 8.66
CA THR A 457 55.80 -33.62 7.80
C THR A 457 56.49 -34.88 7.30
N ALA A 458 56.61 -35.08 5.98
CA ALA A 458 57.16 -36.32 5.46
C ALA A 458 58.70 -36.39 5.45
N SER A 459 59.43 -35.29 5.17
CA SER A 459 60.86 -35.40 4.80
C SER A 459 61.83 -34.31 5.29
N SER A 460 61.38 -33.16 5.78
CA SER A 460 62.28 -32.07 6.22
C SER A 460 61.77 -31.34 7.45
N SER A 461 62.67 -31.01 8.38
CA SER A 461 62.37 -30.12 9.50
C SER A 461 62.09 -28.69 9.00
N VAL A 462 61.06 -28.04 9.54
CA VAL A 462 60.67 -26.66 9.17
C VAL A 462 60.58 -25.81 10.43
N THR A 463 61.14 -24.60 10.38
CA THR A 463 61.17 -23.67 11.53
C THR A 463 59.76 -23.31 12.01
N SER A 464 58.87 -22.97 11.09
CA SER A 464 57.45 -22.74 11.38
C SER A 464 56.56 -23.00 10.17
N LYS A 465 55.30 -23.35 10.43
CA LYS A 465 54.25 -23.50 9.41
C LYS A 465 52.94 -22.92 9.92
N LYS A 466 52.35 -22.03 9.14
CA LYS A 466 51.01 -21.46 9.38
C LYS A 466 49.97 -22.25 8.57
N ILE A 467 48.97 -22.79 9.25
CA ILE A 467 47.80 -23.44 8.65
C ILE A 467 46.61 -22.52 8.82
N PHE A 468 45.84 -22.34 7.75
CA PHE A 468 44.54 -21.67 7.78
C PHE A 468 43.44 -22.71 7.93
N TRP A 469 42.40 -22.37 8.67
CA TRP A 469 41.22 -23.21 8.85
C TRP A 469 39.95 -22.39 8.60
N LEU A 470 38.92 -23.07 8.11
CA LEU A 470 37.60 -22.54 7.80
C LEU A 470 36.55 -23.54 8.31
N ALA A 471 35.59 -23.06 9.10
CA ALA A 471 34.46 -23.81 9.61
C ALA A 471 33.15 -23.16 9.13
N ILE A 472 32.24 -23.94 8.57
CA ILE A 472 30.96 -23.48 8.00
C ILE A 472 29.83 -24.34 8.57
N GLY A 473 28.74 -23.71 9.00
CA GLY A 473 27.60 -24.42 9.58
C GLY A 473 26.47 -23.48 9.99
N ASN A 474 25.47 -23.99 10.70
CA ASN A 474 24.29 -23.21 11.06
C ASN A 474 24.48 -22.44 12.37
N LYS A 475 23.91 -21.23 12.41
CA LYS A 475 23.87 -20.35 13.59
C LYS A 475 22.76 -20.72 14.58
N HIS A 476 21.62 -21.21 14.10
CA HIS A 476 20.42 -21.49 14.90
C HIS A 476 20.14 -23.00 14.97
N SER A 477 19.64 -23.47 16.11
CA SER A 477 19.01 -24.78 16.21
C SER A 477 17.55 -24.60 15.78
N SER A 478 17.19 -25.13 14.62
CA SER A 478 15.78 -25.34 14.31
C SER A 478 15.27 -26.48 15.20
N VAL A 479 14.70 -26.11 16.34
CA VAL A 479 13.72 -26.91 17.09
C VAL A 479 12.53 -26.03 17.34
#